data_AF-A0A7Y3L322-F1
#
_entry.id   AF-A0A7Y3L322-F1
#
_cell.length_a   1.000
_cell.length_b   1.000
_cell.length_c   1.000
_cell.angle_alpha   90.00
_cell.angle_beta   90.00
_cell.angle_gamma   90.00
#
_symmetry.space_group_name_H-M   'P 1'
#
loop_
_entity.id
_entity.type
_entity.pdbx_description
1 polymer ?
#
loop_
_entity_poly.entity_id
_entity_poly.type
_entity_poly.pdbx_seq_one_letter_code
_entity_poly.pdbx_strand_id
1 'polypeptide(L)'
;RARASVRLHRTKDDRRLIVSIFPRALEKKRKHFEVRLRLVEGYVEEAKAVLVTVVDRRPRAGIGLDSQELTRAAVEFEEEFPDAGEIRVAALDPRPSSKAFNAGLLRGASFADRDARLADAAWSVRGLPKAR
;
A
#
# COMPACT_ATOMS: atom_id res chain seq x y z
N ARG A 1 2.49 6.87 -15.22
CA ARG A 1 3.45 7.02 -14.10
C ARG A 1 2.67 6.96 -12.81
N ALA A 2 3.00 6.04 -11.91
CA ALA A 2 2.38 5.92 -10.59
C ALA A 2 3.25 6.66 -9.56
N ARG A 3 2.62 7.19 -8.50
CA ARG A 3 3.33 7.60 -7.28
C ARG A 3 3.30 6.43 -6.31
N ALA A 4 4.34 6.28 -5.49
CA ALA A 4 4.35 5.28 -4.43
C ALA A 4 4.90 5.89 -3.14
N SER A 5 4.39 5.42 -2.01
CA SER A 5 4.87 5.76 -0.67
C SER A 5 5.04 4.49 0.15
N VAL A 6 5.83 4.57 1.21
CA VAL A 6 6.01 3.47 2.16
C VAL A 6 5.91 4.01 3.57
N ARG A 7 5.16 3.32 4.43
CA ARG A 7 4.98 3.68 5.83
C ARG A 7 5.09 2.46 6.72
N LEU A 8 5.70 2.65 7.88
CA LEU A 8 5.76 1.63 8.92
C LEU A 8 4.77 1.99 10.02
N HIS A 9 3.78 1.14 10.19
CA HIS A 9 2.82 1.21 11.28
C HIS A 9 3.23 0.23 12.37
N ARG A 10 3.27 0.69 13.61
CA ARG A 10 3.64 -0.12 14.77
C ARG A 10 2.46 -0.17 15.74
N THR A 11 2.12 -1.36 16.19
CA THR A 11 1.36 -1.59 17.42
C THR A 11 2.27 -2.27 18.44
N LYS A 12 1.76 -2.60 19.63
CA LYS A 12 2.54 -3.20 20.71
C LYS A 12 3.25 -4.50 20.26
N ASP A 13 2.57 -5.31 19.46
CA ASP A 13 3.01 -6.65 19.06
C ASP A 13 3.10 -6.84 17.54
N ASP A 14 2.79 -5.81 16.74
CA ASP A 14 2.73 -5.92 15.27
C ASP A 14 3.48 -4.77 14.58
N ARG A 15 4.19 -5.10 13.50
CA ARG A 15 4.85 -4.13 12.62
C ARG A 15 4.38 -4.35 11.20
N ARG A 16 3.66 -3.39 10.65
CA ARG A 16 3.17 -3.45 9.27
C ARG A 16 3.86 -2.40 8.42
N LEU A 17 4.56 -2.86 7.38
CA LEU A 17 5.03 -1.98 6.33
C LEU A 17 3.96 -1.94 5.24
N ILE A 18 3.40 -0.77 4.99
CA ILE A 18 2.42 -0.57 3.91
C ILE A 18 3.10 0.22 2.80
N VAL A 19 3.14 -0.38 1.62
CA VAL A 19 3.52 0.30 0.38
C VAL A 19 2.24 0.67 -0.33
N SER A 20 2.01 1.97 -0.52
CA SER A 20 0.84 2.46 -1.25
C SER A 20 1.26 2.92 -2.63
N ILE A 21 0.60 2.41 -3.67
CA ILE A 21 0.87 2.71 -5.07
C ILE A 21 -0.37 3.40 -5.62
N PHE A 22 -0.20 4.62 -6.12
CA PHE A 22 -1.23 5.50 -6.66
C PHE A 22 -1.05 5.63 -8.18
N PRO A 23 -1.64 4.74 -9.00
CA PRO A 23 -1.64 4.90 -10.44
C PRO A 23 -2.46 6.12 -10.86
N ARG A 24 -1.92 6.95 -11.74
CA ARG A 24 -2.63 8.11 -12.30
C ARG A 24 -3.99 7.75 -12.94
N ALA A 25 -4.11 6.54 -13.48
CA ALA A 25 -5.36 6.03 -14.06
C ALA A 25 -6.47 5.82 -13.01
N LEU A 26 -6.09 5.57 -11.76
CA LEU A 26 -6.98 5.29 -10.64
C LEU A 26 -7.21 6.50 -9.72
N GLU A 27 -6.37 7.55 -9.81
CA GLU A 27 -6.48 8.77 -8.99
C GLU A 27 -7.88 9.42 -9.09
N LYS A 28 -8.44 9.56 -10.31
CA LYS A 28 -9.78 10.15 -10.50
C LYS A 28 -10.90 9.31 -9.89
N LYS A 29 -10.66 8.00 -9.75
CA LYS A 29 -11.59 7.04 -9.15
C LYS A 29 -11.36 6.88 -7.65
N ARG A 30 -10.36 7.59 -7.10
CA ARG A 30 -9.96 7.56 -5.69
C ARG A 30 -9.62 6.16 -5.22
N LYS A 31 -8.93 5.43 -6.10
CA LYS A 31 -8.47 4.07 -5.90
C LYS A 31 -6.93 4.03 -5.86
N HIS A 32 -6.38 3.16 -5.03
CA HIS A 32 -4.94 2.88 -5.00
C HIS A 32 -4.69 1.42 -4.57
N PHE A 33 -3.49 0.93 -4.87
CA PHE A 33 -3.07 -0.39 -4.43
C PHE A 33 -2.24 -0.28 -3.15
N GLU A 34 -2.35 -1.28 -2.30
CA GLU A 34 -1.49 -1.46 -1.14
C GLU A 34 -0.84 -2.83 -1.17
N VAL A 35 0.46 -2.86 -0.90
CA VAL A 35 1.18 -4.07 -0.50
C VAL A 35 1.46 -3.96 0.99
N ARG A 36 0.83 -4.82 1.77
CA ARG A 36 0.90 -4.85 3.24
C ARG A 36 1.79 -6.01 3.65
N LEU A 37 2.93 -5.67 4.23
CA LEU A 37 3.90 -6.65 4.75
C LEU A 37 3.82 -6.66 6.27
N ARG A 38 3.53 -7.81 6.86
CA ARG A 38 3.65 -8.04 8.30
C ARG A 38 5.09 -8.44 8.60
N LEU A 39 5.71 -7.76 9.55
CA LEU A 39 7.11 -7.94 9.92
C LEU A 39 7.23 -8.48 11.35
N VAL A 40 7.83 -9.65 11.49
CA VAL A 40 8.11 -10.29 12.78
C VAL A 40 9.61 -10.54 12.87
N GLU A 41 10.24 -10.04 13.93
CA GLU A 41 11.69 -10.17 14.17
C GLU A 41 12.60 -9.72 13.01
N GLY A 42 12.10 -8.85 12.14
CA GLY A 42 12.84 -8.34 10.98
C GLY A 42 12.60 -9.10 9.67
N TYR A 43 11.80 -10.16 9.70
CA TYR A 43 11.41 -10.96 8.53
C TYR A 43 9.98 -10.64 8.09
N VAL A 44 9.67 -10.88 6.81
CA VAL A 44 8.29 -10.82 6.30
C VAL A 44 7.59 -12.11 6.68
N GLU A 45 6.61 -12.02 7.56
CA GLU A 45 5.76 -13.14 7.95
C GLU A 45 4.57 -13.28 6.98
N GLU A 46 4.02 -12.16 6.53
CA GLU A 46 2.86 -12.13 5.63
C GLU A 46 3.01 -11.00 4.62
N ALA A 47 2.57 -11.25 3.38
CA ALA A 47 2.45 -10.24 2.34
C ALA A 47 1.06 -10.30 1.71
N LYS A 48 0.33 -9.18 1.70
CA LYS A 48 -1.02 -9.07 1.12
C LYS A 48 -1.09 -7.90 0.16
N ALA A 49 -1.77 -8.11 -0.96
CA ALA A 49 -2.14 -7.04 -1.87
C ALA A 49 -3.60 -6.65 -1.64
N VAL A 50 -3.90 -5.36 -1.72
CA VAL A 50 -5.25 -4.82 -1.49
C VAL A 50 -5.49 -3.68 -2.46
N LEU A 51 -6.68 -3.63 -3.06
CA LEU A 51 -7.21 -2.45 -3.72
C LEU A 51 -8.01 -1.66 -2.70
N VAL A 52 -7.66 -0.40 -2.50
CA VAL A 52 -8.35 0.50 -1.59
C VAL A 52 -9.15 1.52 -2.40
N THR A 53 -10.42 1.68 -2.07
CA THR A 53 -11.34 2.64 -2.71
C THR A 53 -11.84 3.63 -1.67
N VAL A 54 -11.51 4.91 -1.81
CA VAL A 54 -12.02 5.95 -0.90
C VAL A 54 -13.44 6.37 -1.33
N VAL A 55 -14.44 5.97 -0.56
CA VAL A 55 -15.87 6.24 -0.84
C VAL A 55 -16.38 7.54 -0.22
N ASP A 56 -15.64 8.10 0.75
CA ASP A 56 -15.97 9.34 1.45
C ASP A 56 -16.10 10.54 0.50
N ARG A 57 -17.28 11.15 0.37
CA ARG A 57 -17.54 12.20 -0.64
C ARG A 57 -16.91 13.57 -0.36
N ARG A 58 -16.29 13.78 0.82
CA ARG A 58 -15.67 15.07 1.15
C ARG A 58 -14.56 15.42 0.15
N PRO A 59 -14.45 16.68 -0.30
CA PRO A 59 -13.38 17.09 -1.21
C PRO A 59 -12.01 16.72 -0.64
N ARG A 60 -11.19 16.07 -1.46
CA ARG A 60 -9.82 15.66 -1.10
C ARG A 60 -9.70 14.66 0.06
N ALA A 61 -10.79 14.03 0.50
CA ALA A 61 -10.70 13.00 1.52
C ALA A 61 -9.80 11.84 1.04
N GLY A 62 -8.89 11.41 1.92
CA GLY A 62 -8.02 10.26 1.70
C GLY A 62 -6.87 10.45 0.71
N ILE A 63 -6.62 11.65 0.17
CA ILE A 63 -5.54 11.84 -0.82
C ILE A 63 -4.17 11.48 -0.21
N GLY A 64 -3.51 10.47 -0.79
CA GLY A 64 -2.16 10.05 -0.40
C GLY A 64 -2.08 9.34 0.95
N LEU A 65 -3.22 8.98 1.54
CA LEU A 65 -3.31 8.21 2.78
C LEU A 65 -3.37 6.72 2.47
N ASP A 66 -2.70 5.93 3.29
CA ASP A 66 -2.90 4.47 3.32
C ASP A 66 -4.09 4.08 4.21
N SER A 67 -4.55 2.83 4.14
CA SER A 67 -5.68 2.29 4.91
C SER A 67 -5.60 2.54 6.42
N GLN A 68 -4.41 2.48 7.01
CA GLN A 68 -4.22 2.74 8.44
C GLN A 68 -4.41 4.23 8.75
N GLU A 69 -3.90 5.11 7.88
CA GLU A 69 -4.13 6.55 8.01
C GLU A 69 -5.57 6.96 7.72
N LEU A 70 -6.23 6.32 6.74
CA LEU A 70 -7.65 6.53 6.45
C LEU A 70 -8.52 6.20 7.68
N THR A 71 -8.23 5.06 8.32
CA THR A 71 -8.87 4.66 9.58
C THR A 71 -8.66 5.70 10.67
N ARG A 72 -7.42 6.14 10.90
CA ARG A 72 -7.10 7.17 11.92
C ARG A 72 -7.76 8.51 11.64
N ALA A 73 -7.95 8.86 10.36
CA ALA A 73 -8.57 10.10 9.92
C ALA A 73 -10.11 10.02 9.84
N ALA A 74 -10.73 8.89 10.20
CA ALA A 74 -12.16 8.62 10.04
C ALA A 74 -12.65 8.97 8.62
N VAL A 75 -11.88 8.55 7.61
CA VAL A 75 -12.25 8.62 6.19
C VAL A 75 -12.82 7.27 5.80
N GLU A 76 -14.00 7.28 5.17
CA GLU A 76 -14.66 6.05 4.72
C GLU A 76 -14.00 5.48 3.45
N PHE A 77 -13.68 4.20 3.48
CA PHE A 77 -13.06 3.47 2.37
C PHE A 77 -13.48 1.99 2.37
N GLU A 78 -13.34 1.37 1.20
CA GLU A 78 -13.57 -0.05 0.97
C GLU A 78 -12.25 -0.73 0.60
N GLU A 79 -12.15 -2.01 0.94
CA GLU A 79 -11.01 -2.87 0.59
C GLU A 79 -11.48 -4.04 -0.27
N GLU A 80 -10.68 -4.35 -1.28
CA GLU A 80 -10.86 -5.51 -2.12
C GLU A 80 -9.54 -6.28 -2.20
N PHE A 81 -9.61 -7.60 -2.04
CA PHE A 81 -8.47 -8.49 -2.12
C PHE A 81 -8.45 -9.20 -3.48
N PRO A 82 -7.29 -9.41 -4.09
CA PRO A 82 -7.22 -10.08 -5.37
C PRO A 82 -7.43 -11.59 -5.20
N ASP A 83 -8.10 -12.22 -6.18
CA ASP A 83 -8.32 -13.67 -6.22
C ASP A 83 -7.03 -14.45 -6.54
N ALA A 84 -6.13 -13.81 -7.28
CA ALA A 84 -4.85 -14.37 -7.69
C ALA A 84 -3.82 -13.24 -7.88
N GLY A 85 -2.54 -13.57 -7.79
CA GLY A 85 -1.44 -12.65 -8.04
C GLY A 85 -0.15 -13.07 -7.35
N GLU A 86 0.94 -12.38 -7.67
CA GLU A 86 2.26 -12.60 -7.09
C GLU A 86 2.83 -11.29 -6.56
N ILE A 87 3.37 -11.31 -5.33
CA ILE A 87 4.14 -10.20 -4.75
C ILE A 87 5.61 -10.61 -4.74
N ARG A 88 6.45 -9.86 -5.47
CA ARG A 88 7.91 -10.00 -5.44
C ARG A 88 8.53 -8.82 -4.72
N VAL A 89 9.18 -9.07 -3.59
CA VAL A 89 9.92 -8.05 -2.85
C VAL A 89 11.39 -8.10 -3.31
N ALA A 90 11.85 -7.05 -3.98
CA ALA A 90 13.22 -6.96 -4.49
C ALA A 90 14.18 -6.29 -3.49
N ALA A 91 13.67 -5.37 -2.67
CA ALA A 91 14.42 -4.74 -1.59
C ALA A 91 13.47 -4.40 -0.43
N LEU A 92 13.94 -4.62 0.80
CA LEU A 92 13.20 -4.35 2.03
C LEU A 92 14.14 -3.78 3.09
N ASP A 93 13.97 -2.51 3.45
CA ASP A 93 14.57 -1.91 4.64
C ASP A 93 13.45 -1.29 5.49
N PRO A 94 12.98 -2.01 6.53
CA PRO A 94 11.86 -1.57 7.37
C PRO A 94 12.32 -0.64 8.50
N ARG A 95 13.57 -0.19 8.52
CA ARG A 95 14.09 0.71 9.55
C ARG A 95 13.81 2.16 9.18
N PRO A 96 13.19 2.96 10.07
CA PRO A 96 12.97 4.37 9.80
C PRO A 96 14.29 5.11 9.53
N SER A 97 14.48 5.57 8.29
CA SER A 97 15.69 6.23 7.81
C SER A 97 15.43 6.91 6.47
N SER A 98 16.05 8.05 6.21
CA SER A 98 16.05 8.67 4.87
C SER A 98 16.78 7.84 3.82
N LYS A 99 17.64 6.92 4.25
CA LYS A 99 18.41 6.00 3.39
C LYS A 99 17.70 4.66 3.13
N ALA A 100 16.62 4.36 3.86
CA ALA A 100 15.87 3.12 3.68
C ALA A 100 15.40 2.98 2.23
N PHE A 101 15.42 1.76 1.70
CA PHE A 101 15.01 1.48 0.32
C PHE A 101 14.10 0.26 0.29
N ASN A 102 12.92 0.43 -0.32
CA ASN A 102 11.90 -0.59 -0.43
C ASN A 102 11.41 -0.66 -1.87
N ALA A 103 11.51 -1.82 -2.50
CA ALA A 103 11.17 -2.01 -3.91
C ALA A 103 10.61 -3.40 -4.18
N GLY A 104 9.79 -3.51 -5.22
CA GLY A 104 9.19 -4.77 -5.61
C GLY A 104 8.17 -4.62 -6.73
N LEU A 105 7.45 -5.70 -6.97
CA LEU A 105 6.47 -5.84 -8.02
C LEU A 105 5.26 -6.64 -7.51
N LEU A 106 4.06 -6.10 -7.74
CA LEU A 106 2.81 -6.85 -7.75
C LEU A 106 2.57 -7.27 -9.20
N ARG A 107 2.37 -8.56 -9.47
CA ARG A 107 2.19 -9.09 -10.82
C ARG A 107 0.93 -9.94 -10.90
N GLY A 108 0.17 -9.77 -11.98
CA GLY A 108 -0.99 -10.61 -12.28
C GLY A 108 -2.10 -10.55 -11.22
N ALA A 109 -2.18 -9.44 -10.46
CA ALA A 109 -3.21 -9.27 -9.45
C ALA A 109 -4.59 -9.13 -10.12
N SER A 110 -5.50 -10.05 -9.79
CA SER A 110 -6.85 -10.10 -10.34
C SER A 110 -7.87 -9.61 -9.31
N PHE A 111 -8.40 -8.42 -9.54
CA PHE A 111 -9.48 -7.83 -8.76
C PHE A 111 -10.82 -8.00 -9.53
N ALA A 112 -11.91 -8.18 -8.80
CA ALA A 112 -13.27 -8.13 -9.33
C ALA A 112 -13.56 -6.76 -9.97
N ASP A 113 -13.05 -5.68 -9.39
CA ASP A 113 -13.15 -4.33 -9.94
C ASP A 113 -12.53 -4.22 -11.34
N ARG A 114 -13.36 -3.87 -12.33
CA ARG A 114 -12.95 -3.83 -13.75
C ARG A 114 -11.84 -2.83 -14.03
N ASP A 115 -11.71 -1.79 -13.22
CA ASP A 115 -10.68 -0.76 -13.41
C ASP A 115 -9.32 -1.22 -12.91
N ALA A 116 -9.29 -2.27 -12.09
CA ALA A 116 -8.09 -2.85 -11.49
C ALA A 116 -7.73 -4.22 -12.11
N ARG A 117 -8.44 -4.68 -13.14
CA ARG A 117 -8.13 -5.94 -13.85
C ARG A 117 -6.77 -5.84 -14.54
N LEU A 118 -5.82 -6.70 -14.12
CA LEU A 118 -4.42 -6.79 -14.58
C LEU A 118 -3.46 -5.75 -13.98
N ALA A 119 -3.53 -5.54 -12.66
CA ALA A 119 -2.66 -4.60 -11.98
C ALA A 119 -1.23 -5.15 -11.77
N ASP A 120 -0.41 -5.08 -12.83
CA ASP A 120 1.04 -5.10 -12.66
C ASP A 120 1.48 -3.75 -12.09
N ALA A 121 1.96 -3.75 -10.86
CA ALA A 121 2.38 -2.54 -10.16
C ALA A 121 3.79 -2.71 -9.58
N ALA A 122 4.75 -2.04 -10.20
CA ALA A 122 6.11 -1.92 -9.66
C ALA A 122 6.20 -0.73 -8.70
N TRP A 123 6.96 -0.87 -7.62
CA TRP A 123 7.30 0.22 -6.72
C TRP A 123 8.79 0.26 -6.43
N SER A 124 9.26 1.48 -6.14
CA SER A 124 10.61 1.75 -5.68
C SER A 124 10.55 3.04 -4.87
N VAL A 125 10.65 2.92 -3.55
CA VAL A 125 10.54 4.04 -2.60
C VAL A 125 11.82 4.16 -1.78
N ARG A 126 12.38 5.37 -1.76
CA ARG A 126 13.49 5.75 -0.88
C ARG A 126 12.95 6.55 0.30
N GLY A 127 13.52 6.30 1.46
CA GLY A 127 13.10 6.90 2.73
C GLY A 127 11.94 6.14 3.35
N LEU A 128 12.05 5.92 4.66
CA LEU A 128 10.97 5.44 5.51
C LEU A 128 10.85 6.39 6.70
N PRO A 129 9.78 7.21 6.78
CA PRO A 129 9.62 8.13 7.90
C PRO A 129 9.46 7.36 9.21
N LYS A 130 9.84 7.98 10.33
CA LYS A 130 9.48 7.48 11.65
C LYS A 130 7.95 7.46 11.77
N ALA A 131 7.41 6.36 12.30
CA ALA A 131 5.99 6.27 12.62
C ALA A 131 5.59 7.46 13.51
N ARG A 132 4.48 8.11 13.18
CA ARG A 132 3.84 9.11 14.04
C ARG A 132 2.89 8.43 15.01
#